data_AF-A0A2V9M8D3-F1
#
_entry.id   AF-A0A2V9M8D3-F1
#
_cell.length_a   1.000
_cell.length_b   1.000
_cell.length_c   1.000
_cell.angle_alpha   90.00
_cell.angle_beta   90.00
_cell.angle_gamma   90.00
#
_symmetry.space_group_name_H-M   'P 1'
#
loop_
_entity.id
_entity.type
_entity.pdbx_description
1 polymer ?
#
loop_
_entity_poly.entity_id
_entity_poly.type
_entity_poly.pdbx_seq_one_letter_code
_entity_poly.pdbx_strand_id
1 'polypeptide(L)'
;FGIKATVFISTQVEPISQLWPRLNQAIVNGHEIGSHSRRHQCHWPDTRLFCFRAYTNYEISGSRDDILKHTHQPYVWSWCYPCGNCANYEFVQRKLAAAGYLVARNYPGEEQDRHNLPDLQTYDSNPYNATYTQVVQKKGGIAKSGRTDVPELNAKFDEVYQRGGVYNFLSHPQWLDYGEDKFYERHLAYIGRRPDIWYVPMGPLYAYRTVEQRTQVRALASKDGAERFVVYNDLDTKILNNSLTLEFSVSEKVRVFSHGQPVPEWNQTITDRWNSEYFCHEGGRLFVTLQPNTILEFR
;
A
#
# COMPACT_ATOMS: atom_id res chain seq x y z
N PHE A 1 11.95 -6.29 10.57
CA PHE A 1 10.79 -7.21 10.52
C PHE A 1 10.33 -7.61 9.11
N GLY A 2 10.92 -7.09 8.03
CA GLY A 2 10.48 -7.40 6.65
C GLY A 2 9.17 -6.71 6.24
N ILE A 3 8.66 -5.81 7.08
CA ILE A 3 7.42 -5.06 6.87
C ILE A 3 7.70 -3.86 5.95
N LYS A 4 6.85 -3.67 4.94
CA LYS A 4 6.81 -2.48 4.10
C LYS A 4 5.73 -1.54 4.60
N ALA A 5 5.92 -0.24 4.42
CA ALA A 5 5.08 0.78 5.02
C ALA A 5 4.89 1.95 4.07
N THR A 6 3.78 2.66 4.23
CA THR A 6 3.55 3.98 3.63
C THR A 6 3.84 5.05 4.68
N VAL A 7 4.72 5.98 4.37
CA VAL A 7 5.03 7.15 5.19
C VAL A 7 4.34 8.36 4.57
N PHE A 8 3.28 8.83 5.21
CA PHE A 8 2.56 10.03 4.79
C PHE A 8 3.26 11.28 5.28
N ILE A 9 3.63 12.19 4.38
CA ILE A 9 4.43 13.38 4.70
C ILE A 9 3.75 14.69 4.29
N SER A 10 3.95 15.72 5.10
CA SER A 10 3.65 17.10 4.70
C SER A 10 4.89 17.75 4.12
N THR A 11 4.81 18.24 2.88
CA THR A 11 6.00 18.55 2.08
C THR A 11 6.56 19.97 2.27
N GLN A 12 5.90 20.82 3.05
CA GLN A 12 6.32 22.18 3.37
C GLN A 12 6.28 22.44 4.90
N VAL A 13 6.40 21.38 5.70
CA VAL A 13 6.46 21.47 7.17
C VAL A 13 7.80 20.90 7.62
N GLU A 14 8.60 21.71 8.32
CA GLU A 14 9.87 21.25 8.87
C GLU A 14 9.65 20.09 9.88
N PRO A 15 10.55 19.09 9.91
CA PRO A 15 11.90 19.09 9.33
C PRO A 15 12.01 18.46 7.92
N ILE A 16 10.95 18.48 7.09
CA ILE A 16 10.92 17.72 5.83
C ILE A 16 12.10 17.98 4.90
N SER A 17 12.60 19.23 4.87
CA SER A 17 13.75 19.63 4.04
C SER A 17 15.00 18.78 4.31
N GLN A 18 15.16 18.29 5.55
CA GLN A 18 16.29 17.48 6.01
C GLN A 18 16.04 15.97 5.87
N LEU A 19 14.78 15.56 5.67
CA LEU A 19 14.38 14.15 5.67
C LEU A 19 14.41 13.50 4.29
N TRP A 20 14.44 14.28 3.19
CA TRP A 20 14.44 13.74 1.83
C TRP A 20 15.47 12.63 1.56
N PRO A 21 16.74 12.72 2.01
CA PRO A 21 17.69 11.61 1.82
C PRO A 21 17.24 10.31 2.51
N ARG A 22 16.69 10.40 3.72
CA ARG A 22 16.20 9.25 4.47
C ARG A 22 14.94 8.65 3.83
N LEU A 23 14.06 9.48 3.29
CA LEU A 23 12.86 9.04 2.57
C LEU A 23 13.22 8.33 1.26
N ASN A 24 14.23 8.82 0.54
CA ASN A 24 14.79 8.11 -0.62
C ASN A 24 15.33 6.73 -0.21
N GLN A 25 16.10 6.64 0.88
CA GLN A 25 16.56 5.33 1.35
C GLN A 25 15.40 4.41 1.75
N ALA A 26 14.30 4.95 2.29
CA ALA A 26 13.10 4.16 2.57
C ALA A 26 12.47 3.60 1.28
N ILE A 27 12.43 4.38 0.20
CA ILE A 27 11.94 3.91 -1.12
C ILE A 27 12.82 2.79 -1.66
N VAL A 28 14.15 2.93 -1.60
CA VAL A 28 15.09 1.84 -1.96
C VAL A 28 14.83 0.57 -1.16
N ASN A 29 14.41 0.71 0.10
CA ASN A 29 14.06 -0.41 0.97
C ASN A 29 12.63 -0.95 0.73
N GLY A 30 11.91 -0.45 -0.29
CA GLY A 30 10.57 -0.90 -0.70
C GLY A 30 9.41 -0.27 0.07
N HIS A 31 9.64 0.84 0.78
CA HIS A 31 8.57 1.63 1.40
C HIS A 31 7.97 2.62 0.39
N GLU A 32 6.75 3.10 0.67
CA GLU A 32 6.09 4.16 -0.10
C GLU A 32 6.13 5.47 0.69
N ILE A 33 6.31 6.58 -0.02
CA ILE A 33 6.04 7.93 0.47
C ILE A 33 4.68 8.38 -0.09
N GLY A 34 3.72 8.56 0.83
CA GLY A 34 2.38 9.07 0.52
C GLY A 34 2.25 10.55 0.84
N SER A 35 1.25 11.20 0.26
CA SER A 35 1.03 12.63 0.48
C SER A 35 0.14 12.92 1.68
N HIS A 36 0.50 13.95 2.45
CA HIS A 36 -0.26 14.48 3.58
C HIS A 36 -0.39 16.00 3.50
N SER A 37 -0.72 16.52 2.31
CA SER A 37 -0.74 17.96 1.95
C SER A 37 0.64 18.65 2.00
N ARG A 38 0.71 19.93 1.64
CA ARG A 38 1.97 20.70 1.80
C ARG A 38 2.11 21.20 3.22
N ARG A 39 1.06 21.82 3.77
CA ARG A 39 1.13 22.59 5.04
C ARG A 39 0.33 21.99 6.20
N HIS A 40 -0.26 20.81 6.02
CA HIS A 40 -1.02 20.11 7.05
C HIS A 40 -2.19 20.95 7.60
N GLN A 41 -3.06 21.48 6.73
CA GLN A 41 -4.23 22.22 7.18
C GLN A 41 -5.15 21.31 7.98
N CYS A 42 -5.31 21.65 9.26
CA CYS A 42 -6.20 20.96 10.16
C CYS A 42 -7.01 21.98 10.94
N HIS A 43 -8.32 21.77 10.99
CA HIS A 43 -9.25 22.58 11.75
C HIS A 43 -10.38 21.70 12.25
N TRP A 44 -10.88 22.01 13.44
CA TRP A 44 -12.02 21.33 14.04
C TRP A 44 -13.07 22.34 14.51
N PRO A 45 -14.36 22.14 14.18
CA PRO A 45 -14.90 21.12 13.27
C PRO A 45 -14.50 21.38 11.81
N ASP A 46 -14.40 20.31 11.02
CA ASP A 46 -14.05 20.38 9.59
C ASP A 46 -15.26 20.78 8.74
N THR A 47 -15.61 22.06 8.79
CA THR A 47 -16.73 22.58 8.00
C THR A 47 -16.49 22.43 6.49
N ARG A 48 -17.56 22.27 5.71
CA ARG A 48 -17.50 22.26 4.24
C ARG A 48 -16.71 23.46 3.67
N LEU A 49 -16.87 24.65 4.27
CA LEU A 49 -16.15 25.86 3.86
C LEU A 49 -14.65 25.76 4.14
N PHE A 50 -14.27 25.24 5.31
CA PHE A 50 -12.87 24.94 5.62
C PHE A 50 -12.30 23.94 4.60
N CYS A 51 -12.96 22.81 4.40
CA CYS A 51 -12.51 21.77 3.47
C CYS A 51 -12.34 22.30 2.04
N PHE A 52 -13.26 23.16 1.58
CA PHE A 52 -13.16 23.82 0.27
C PHE A 52 -11.90 24.70 0.15
N ARG A 53 -11.56 25.43 1.21
CA ARG A 53 -10.40 26.35 1.25
C ARG A 53 -9.08 25.64 1.54
N ALA A 54 -9.09 24.55 2.31
CA ALA A 54 -7.90 23.80 2.70
C ALA A 54 -7.41 22.91 1.56
N TYR A 55 -8.31 22.22 0.85
CA TYR A 55 -7.95 21.25 -0.18
C TYR A 55 -7.85 21.90 -1.57
N THR A 56 -6.86 22.79 -1.72
CA THR A 56 -6.52 23.44 -2.99
C THR A 56 -5.57 22.60 -3.84
N ASN A 57 -5.38 22.95 -5.12
CA ASN A 57 -4.37 22.29 -5.97
C ASN A 57 -2.95 22.48 -5.43
N TYR A 58 -2.67 23.61 -4.77
CA TYR A 58 -1.38 23.83 -4.11
C TYR A 58 -1.14 22.79 -3.02
N GLU A 59 -2.16 22.42 -2.24
CA GLU A 59 -2.03 21.41 -1.19
C GLU A 59 -2.05 19.99 -1.73
N ILE A 60 -2.97 19.67 -2.65
CA ILE A 60 -3.19 18.31 -3.14
C ILE A 60 -2.16 17.92 -4.20
N SER A 61 -2.16 18.62 -5.33
CA SER A 61 -1.25 18.31 -6.45
C SER A 61 0.17 18.75 -6.11
N GLY A 62 0.32 19.90 -5.44
CA GLY A 62 1.63 20.42 -5.09
C GLY A 62 2.43 19.50 -4.16
N SER A 63 1.80 18.83 -3.19
CA SER A 63 2.49 17.87 -2.31
C SER A 63 2.90 16.60 -3.05
N ARG A 64 2.05 16.11 -3.96
CA ARG A 64 2.42 15.01 -4.89
C ARG A 64 3.66 15.37 -5.68
N ASP A 65 3.66 16.55 -6.29
CA ASP A 65 4.72 17.02 -7.17
C ASP A 65 6.01 17.27 -6.38
N ASP A 66 5.91 17.74 -5.14
CA ASP A 66 7.06 17.87 -4.24
C ASP A 66 7.70 16.51 -3.95
N ILE A 67 6.90 15.46 -3.69
CA ILE A 67 7.42 14.09 -3.47
C ILE A 67 8.12 13.58 -4.73
N LEU A 68 7.49 13.71 -5.91
CA LEU A 68 8.08 13.27 -7.18
C LEU A 68 9.36 14.03 -7.54
N LYS A 69 9.45 15.31 -7.15
CA LYS A 69 10.63 16.14 -7.39
C LYS A 69 11.82 15.75 -6.50
N HIS A 70 11.58 15.37 -5.24
CA HIS A 70 12.64 15.12 -4.26
C HIS A 70 12.94 13.64 -4.06
N THR A 71 12.20 12.74 -4.70
CA THR A 71 12.39 11.31 -4.57
C THR A 71 12.47 10.60 -5.91
N HIS A 72 13.00 9.38 -5.92
CA HIS A 72 12.97 8.49 -7.08
C HIS A 72 11.72 7.59 -7.10
N GLN A 73 10.69 7.90 -6.30
CA GLN A 73 9.44 7.15 -6.36
C GLN A 73 8.79 7.37 -7.72
N PRO A 74 8.41 6.30 -8.45
CA PRO A 74 7.89 6.44 -9.82
C PRO A 74 6.54 7.15 -9.86
N TYR A 75 5.73 6.99 -8.80
CA TYR A 75 4.41 7.59 -8.69
C TYR A 75 3.99 7.77 -7.23
N VAL A 76 3.07 8.68 -6.94
CA VAL A 76 2.50 8.87 -5.59
C VAL A 76 1.04 8.46 -5.62
N TRP A 77 0.75 7.23 -5.20
CA TRP A 77 -0.60 6.67 -5.27
C TRP A 77 -1.49 7.07 -4.10
N SER A 78 -0.90 7.28 -2.92
CA SER A 78 -1.66 7.39 -1.68
C SER A 78 -1.71 8.83 -1.15
N TRP A 79 -2.90 9.20 -0.69
CA TRP A 79 -3.18 10.40 0.08
C TRP A 79 -3.58 10.04 1.51
N CYS A 80 -3.28 10.90 2.46
CA CYS A 80 -3.82 10.85 3.81
C CYS A 80 -4.43 12.22 4.14
N TYR A 81 -5.69 12.23 4.57
CA TYR A 81 -6.35 13.46 5.00
C TYR A 81 -5.71 14.02 6.28
N PRO A 82 -5.17 15.25 6.30
CA PRO A 82 -4.80 15.94 7.54
C PRO A 82 -5.91 15.88 8.59
N CYS A 83 -5.58 15.34 9.77
CA CYS A 83 -6.51 15.09 10.88
C CYS A 83 -7.75 14.24 10.52
N GLY A 84 -7.70 13.40 9.49
CA GLY A 84 -8.86 12.61 9.06
C GLY A 84 -10.00 13.42 8.44
N ASN A 85 -9.86 14.74 8.38
CA ASN A 85 -10.95 15.64 8.06
C ASN A 85 -11.27 15.63 6.57
N CYS A 86 -12.51 15.96 6.25
CA CYS A 86 -12.99 16.19 4.89
C CYS A 86 -13.08 14.96 3.98
N ALA A 87 -12.78 13.75 4.48
CA ALA A 87 -12.87 12.52 3.69
C ALA A 87 -14.31 12.18 3.27
N ASN A 88 -15.31 12.66 4.02
CA ASN A 88 -16.73 12.52 3.70
C ASN A 88 -17.21 13.47 2.58
N TYR A 89 -16.38 14.43 2.13
CA TYR A 89 -16.78 15.38 1.10
C TYR A 89 -16.33 14.91 -0.29
N GLU A 90 -17.31 14.55 -1.12
CA GLU A 90 -17.09 14.08 -2.49
C GLU A 90 -16.26 15.05 -3.33
N PHE A 91 -16.44 16.37 -3.17
CA PHE A 91 -15.66 17.35 -3.92
C PHE A 91 -14.16 17.27 -3.60
N VAL A 92 -13.77 16.86 -2.38
CA VAL A 92 -12.36 16.64 -2.04
C VAL A 92 -11.87 15.36 -2.70
N GLN A 93 -12.65 14.27 -2.62
CA GLN A 93 -12.33 12.99 -3.27
C GLN A 93 -12.12 13.18 -4.79
N ARG A 94 -12.99 13.94 -5.46
CA ARG A 94 -12.83 14.28 -6.89
C ARG A 94 -11.55 15.05 -7.19
N LYS A 95 -11.12 15.95 -6.30
CA LYS A 95 -9.83 16.66 -6.45
C LYS A 95 -8.64 15.73 -6.27
N LEU A 96 -8.70 14.78 -5.32
CA LEU A 96 -7.67 13.76 -5.14
C LEU A 96 -7.56 12.87 -6.39
N ALA A 97 -8.71 12.42 -6.92
CA ALA A 97 -8.78 11.64 -8.16
C ALA A 97 -8.21 12.42 -9.35
N ALA A 98 -8.59 13.69 -9.52
CA ALA A 98 -8.05 14.55 -10.57
C ALA A 98 -6.54 14.81 -10.43
N ALA A 99 -6.02 14.77 -9.20
CA ALA A 99 -4.59 14.82 -8.92
C ALA A 99 -3.91 13.44 -9.04
N GLY A 100 -4.61 12.39 -9.47
CA GLY A 100 -4.02 11.09 -9.79
C GLY A 100 -3.77 10.17 -8.60
N TYR A 101 -4.16 10.53 -7.38
CA TYR A 101 -4.12 9.58 -6.27
C TYR A 101 -5.09 8.42 -6.53
N LEU A 102 -4.70 7.20 -6.21
CA LEU A 102 -5.55 6.00 -6.34
C LEU A 102 -6.35 5.72 -5.07
N VAL A 103 -5.80 6.11 -3.92
CA VAL A 103 -6.36 5.79 -2.61
C VAL A 103 -6.13 6.94 -1.65
N ALA A 104 -7.11 7.19 -0.80
CA ALA A 104 -7.01 8.18 0.26
C ALA A 104 -7.41 7.56 1.60
N ARG A 105 -6.48 7.63 2.56
CA ARG A 105 -6.65 7.14 3.92
C ARG A 105 -7.49 8.12 4.73
N ASN A 106 -8.68 7.69 5.12
CA ASN A 106 -9.55 8.39 6.08
C ASN A 106 -9.22 8.00 7.54
N TYR A 107 -9.54 8.91 8.46
CA TYR A 107 -9.55 8.68 9.90
C TYR A 107 -10.90 9.12 10.50
N PRO A 108 -12.00 8.36 10.27
CA PRO A 108 -13.31 8.77 10.74
C PRO A 108 -13.39 8.69 12.27
N GLY A 109 -13.96 9.71 12.89
CA GLY A 109 -14.29 9.70 14.32
C GLY A 109 -13.10 9.86 15.28
N GLU A 110 -11.99 10.45 14.82
CA GLU A 110 -10.81 10.78 15.65
C GLU A 110 -11.19 11.56 16.92
N GLU A 111 -12.10 12.52 16.81
CA GLU A 111 -12.56 13.38 17.91
C GLU A 111 -13.26 12.60 19.04
N GLN A 112 -14.11 11.64 18.67
CA GLN A 112 -14.87 10.81 19.60
C GLN A 112 -14.04 9.64 20.11
N ASP A 113 -12.72 9.60 19.84
CA ASP A 113 -11.86 8.47 20.16
C ASP A 113 -12.44 7.17 19.58
N ARG A 114 -13.17 7.27 18.45
CA ARG A 114 -13.68 6.14 17.67
C ARG A 114 -12.55 5.53 16.83
N HIS A 115 -11.32 5.58 17.35
CA HIS A 115 -10.16 4.80 16.94
C HIS A 115 -10.41 3.28 17.00
N ASN A 116 -11.62 2.89 17.38
CA ASN A 116 -12.05 1.56 17.72
C ASN A 116 -12.48 0.82 16.47
N LEU A 117 -11.46 0.27 15.82
CA LEU A 117 -11.51 -0.99 15.07
C LEU A 117 -12.58 -1.01 13.97
N PRO A 118 -12.35 -0.43 12.79
CA PRO A 118 -13.15 -0.88 11.65
C PRO A 118 -12.88 -2.38 11.45
N ASP A 119 -13.98 -3.08 11.23
CA ASP A 119 -13.97 -4.52 11.10
C ASP A 119 -13.28 -4.94 9.81
N LEU A 120 -12.60 -6.08 9.86
CA LEU A 120 -11.93 -6.78 8.74
C LEU A 120 -11.75 -5.94 7.47
N GLN A 121 -10.70 -5.12 7.40
CA GLN A 121 -10.48 -4.32 6.20
C GLN A 121 -10.24 -5.25 5.02
N THR A 122 -11.23 -5.45 4.16
CA THR A 122 -10.97 -5.75 2.75
C THR A 122 -10.68 -4.45 2.03
N TYR A 123 -10.47 -4.48 0.71
CA TYR A 123 -10.46 -3.24 -0.08
C TYR A 123 -11.73 -2.42 0.19
N ASP A 124 -11.55 -1.15 0.56
CA ASP A 124 -12.68 -0.22 0.71
C ASP A 124 -13.37 -0.03 -0.65
N SER A 125 -14.70 -0.09 -0.66
CA SER A 125 -15.50 0.13 -1.87
C SER A 125 -15.38 1.56 -2.39
N ASN A 126 -15.07 2.51 -1.51
CA ASN A 126 -14.61 3.84 -1.88
C ASN A 126 -13.11 3.98 -1.51
N PRO A 127 -12.18 3.85 -2.46
CA PRO A 127 -10.75 3.94 -2.17
C PRO A 127 -10.34 5.32 -1.64
N TYR A 128 -11.12 6.38 -1.87
CA TYR A 128 -10.86 7.71 -1.30
C TYR A 128 -11.40 7.89 0.12
N ASN A 129 -11.91 6.82 0.73
CA ASN A 129 -12.39 6.78 2.10
C ASN A 129 -11.83 5.58 2.87
N ALA A 130 -10.70 5.02 2.42
CA ALA A 130 -10.11 3.81 2.97
C ALA A 130 -9.73 3.97 4.44
N THR A 131 -10.21 3.07 5.29
CA THR A 131 -10.02 3.13 6.76
C THR A 131 -8.88 2.21 7.23
N TYR A 132 -8.44 2.33 8.49
CA TYR A 132 -7.31 1.57 9.06
C TYR A 132 -7.83 0.47 10.00
N THR A 133 -7.26 -0.73 10.05
CA THR A 133 -7.73 -1.76 11.00
C THR A 133 -7.51 -1.34 12.45
N GLN A 134 -6.35 -0.75 12.76
CA GLN A 134 -6.04 -0.26 14.10
C GLN A 134 -5.20 1.02 14.09
N VAL A 135 -5.53 1.95 14.99
CA VAL A 135 -4.60 2.98 15.43
C VAL A 135 -3.84 2.46 16.62
N VAL A 136 -2.52 2.50 16.57
CA VAL A 136 -1.64 2.00 17.63
C VAL A 136 -0.73 3.12 18.06
N GLN A 137 -0.94 3.62 19.27
CA GLN A 137 -0.27 4.82 19.75
C GLN A 137 -0.26 4.82 21.27
N LYS A 138 0.83 5.27 21.88
CA LYS A 138 0.83 5.53 23.32
C LYS A 138 -0.15 6.65 23.65
N LYS A 139 -0.68 6.61 24.87
CA LYS A 139 -1.61 7.62 25.36
C LYS A 139 -0.92 9.00 25.40
N GLY A 140 -1.58 10.03 24.88
CA GLY A 140 -1.11 11.42 24.96
C GLY A 140 -1.54 12.31 23.79
N GLY A 141 -1.69 13.62 24.03
CA GLY A 141 -2.12 14.57 23.00
C GLY A 141 -3.56 14.32 22.54
N ILE A 142 -3.76 14.22 21.22
CA ILE A 142 -5.08 13.97 20.57
C ILE A 142 -5.52 12.50 20.77
N ALA A 143 -4.58 11.58 21.01
CA ALA A 143 -4.83 10.17 21.28
C ALA A 143 -5.34 9.92 22.70
N LYS A 144 -6.67 9.90 22.89
CA LYS A 144 -7.29 9.79 24.22
C LYS A 144 -7.23 8.37 24.80
N SER A 145 -7.51 7.34 24.00
CA SER A 145 -7.53 5.94 24.47
C SER A 145 -6.13 5.35 24.64
N GLY A 146 -5.22 5.58 23.68
CA GLY A 146 -3.94 4.88 23.61
C GLY A 146 -4.14 3.36 23.42
N ARG A 147 -3.36 2.75 22.53
CA ARG A 147 -3.43 1.31 22.23
C ARG A 147 -2.02 0.75 22.20
N THR A 148 -1.61 0.19 23.33
CA THR A 148 -0.26 -0.35 23.55
C THR A 148 -0.29 -1.75 24.15
N ASP A 149 -1.47 -2.32 24.39
CA ASP A 149 -1.59 -3.68 24.90
C ASP A 149 -1.24 -4.68 23.78
N VAL A 150 -0.06 -5.30 23.89
CA VAL A 150 0.45 -6.20 22.86
C VAL A 150 -0.46 -7.42 22.63
N PRO A 151 -0.98 -8.10 23.68
CA PRO A 151 -1.97 -9.17 23.49
C PRO A 151 -3.20 -8.75 22.68
N GLU A 152 -3.82 -7.60 22.97
CA GLU A 152 -4.97 -7.10 22.21
C GLU A 152 -4.61 -6.77 20.76
N LEU A 153 -3.46 -6.12 20.53
CA LEU A 153 -2.98 -5.81 19.18
C LEU A 153 -2.76 -7.08 18.36
N ASN A 154 -2.15 -8.10 18.97
CA ASN A 154 -1.89 -9.40 18.36
C ASN A 154 -3.19 -10.15 18.07
N ALA A 155 -4.13 -10.19 19.01
CA ALA A 155 -5.42 -10.84 18.83
C ALA A 155 -6.21 -10.26 17.66
N LYS A 156 -6.18 -8.93 17.49
CA LYS A 156 -6.84 -8.29 16.34
C LYS A 156 -6.11 -8.56 15.02
N PHE A 157 -4.79 -8.65 15.02
CA PHE A 157 -4.05 -9.14 13.86
C PHE A 157 -4.48 -10.58 13.51
N ASP A 158 -4.56 -11.49 14.48
CA ASP A 158 -4.94 -12.88 14.26
C ASP A 158 -6.36 -12.99 13.71
N GLU A 159 -7.30 -12.18 14.20
CA GLU A 159 -8.66 -12.10 13.69
C GLU A 159 -8.67 -11.75 12.19
N VAL A 160 -7.92 -10.73 11.77
CA VAL A 160 -7.85 -10.30 10.37
C VAL A 160 -7.16 -11.35 9.51
N TYR A 161 -6.07 -11.93 10.01
CA TYR A 161 -5.31 -12.97 9.34
C TYR A 161 -6.16 -14.23 9.11
N GLN A 162 -6.88 -14.73 10.12
CA GLN A 162 -7.76 -15.89 10.02
C GLN A 162 -8.90 -15.70 8.99
N ARG A 163 -9.28 -14.46 8.72
CA ARG A 163 -10.32 -14.12 7.75
C ARG A 163 -9.77 -13.69 6.39
N GLY A 164 -8.45 -13.75 6.19
CA GLY A 164 -7.80 -13.37 4.92
C GLY A 164 -7.93 -11.89 4.56
N GLY A 165 -8.06 -11.01 5.56
CA GLY A 165 -8.21 -9.57 5.35
C GLY A 165 -6.90 -8.80 5.23
N VAL A 166 -7.01 -7.49 5.04
CA VAL A 166 -5.90 -6.52 5.07
C VAL A 166 -5.75 -6.00 6.51
N TYR A 167 -4.56 -6.17 7.07
CA TYR A 167 -4.23 -5.59 8.38
C TYR A 167 -3.47 -4.27 8.21
N ASN A 168 -4.12 -3.15 8.51
CA ASN A 168 -3.51 -1.83 8.52
C ASN A 168 -3.19 -1.37 9.94
N PHE A 169 -1.92 -1.04 10.18
CA PHE A 169 -1.40 -0.45 11.41
C PHE A 169 -1.08 1.03 11.15
N LEU A 170 -1.69 1.94 11.93
CA LEU A 170 -1.46 3.38 11.82
C LEU A 170 -0.89 3.94 13.13
N SER A 171 0.12 4.81 13.04
CA SER A 171 0.57 5.66 14.13
C SER A 171 1.24 6.92 13.63
N HIS A 172 1.52 7.84 14.55
CA HIS A 172 2.51 8.89 14.34
C HIS A 172 3.83 8.48 15.00
N PRO A 173 5.01 8.69 14.36
CA PRO A 173 6.29 8.26 14.92
C PRO A 173 6.55 8.71 16.36
N GLN A 174 6.13 9.93 16.71
CA GLN A 174 6.28 10.50 18.05
C GLN A 174 5.42 9.81 19.15
N TRP A 175 4.41 9.03 18.75
CA TRP A 175 3.52 8.29 19.65
C TRP A 175 3.84 6.80 19.72
N LEU A 176 4.92 6.37 19.07
CA LEU A 176 5.46 5.04 19.24
C LEU A 176 6.44 5.03 20.41
N ASP A 177 6.46 3.92 21.15
CA ASP A 177 7.52 3.63 22.10
C ASP A 177 8.48 2.63 21.46
N TYR A 178 9.67 3.12 21.14
CA TYR A 178 10.74 2.33 20.53
C TYR A 178 11.55 1.60 21.60
N GLY A 179 12.12 0.46 21.22
CA GLY A 179 12.92 -0.41 22.10
C GLY A 179 12.37 -1.83 22.13
N GLU A 180 13.25 -2.81 22.24
CA GLU A 180 12.94 -4.24 22.06
C GLU A 180 11.78 -4.72 22.95
N ASP A 181 11.70 -4.23 24.19
CA ASP A 181 10.64 -4.60 25.14
C ASP A 181 9.38 -3.73 25.05
N LYS A 182 9.37 -2.71 24.18
CA LYS A 182 8.22 -1.81 24.03
C LYS A 182 7.19 -2.38 23.08
N PHE A 183 5.95 -1.91 23.22
CA PHE A 183 4.80 -2.47 22.51
C PHE A 183 5.00 -2.48 20.99
N TYR A 184 5.66 -1.45 20.43
CA TYR A 184 5.83 -1.31 18.99
C TYR A 184 6.70 -2.44 18.44
N GLU A 185 7.92 -2.61 18.97
CA GLU A 185 8.84 -3.66 18.52
C GLU A 185 8.28 -5.06 18.80
N ARG A 186 7.64 -5.27 19.97
CA ARG A 186 6.99 -6.55 20.31
C ARG A 186 5.86 -6.91 19.35
N HIS A 187 5.02 -5.95 18.96
CA HIS A 187 3.95 -6.19 17.99
C HIS A 187 4.51 -6.43 16.58
N LEU A 188 5.51 -5.64 16.14
CA LEU A 188 6.16 -5.87 14.84
C LEU A 188 6.87 -7.23 14.75
N ALA A 189 7.44 -7.71 15.85
CA ALA A 189 8.03 -9.05 15.93
C ALA A 189 6.96 -10.15 15.79
N TYR A 190 5.77 -9.94 16.33
CA TYR A 190 4.66 -10.89 16.23
C TYR A 190 4.07 -11.01 14.82
N ILE A 191 3.88 -9.86 14.15
CA ILE A 191 3.23 -9.82 12.83
C ILE A 191 4.23 -9.98 11.69
N GLY A 192 5.53 -9.76 11.90
CA GLY A 192 6.55 -9.72 10.86
C GLY A 192 7.11 -11.10 10.45
N ARG A 193 7.75 -11.14 9.28
CA ARG A 193 8.46 -12.32 8.72
C ARG A 193 7.62 -13.60 8.55
N ARG A 194 6.31 -13.49 8.45
CA ARG A 194 5.44 -14.62 8.12
C ARG A 194 5.51 -14.89 6.61
N PRO A 195 5.83 -16.11 6.16
CA PRO A 195 6.10 -16.41 4.75
C PRO A 195 4.84 -16.35 3.87
N ASP A 196 3.68 -16.49 4.48
CA ASP A 196 2.34 -16.53 3.90
C ASP A 196 1.62 -15.17 3.95
N ILE A 197 2.32 -14.11 4.36
CA ILE A 197 1.78 -12.74 4.42
C ILE A 197 2.49 -11.84 3.43
N TRP A 198 1.69 -11.04 2.71
CA TRP A 198 2.19 -9.99 1.86
C TRP A 198 2.31 -8.67 2.62
N TYR A 199 3.54 -8.27 2.95
CA TYR A 199 3.83 -6.95 3.52
C TYR A 199 3.98 -5.93 2.41
N VAL A 200 3.00 -5.04 2.26
CA VAL A 200 2.92 -4.11 1.13
C VAL A 200 2.51 -2.71 1.60
N PRO A 201 3.06 -1.62 1.01
CA PRO A 201 2.54 -0.29 1.26
C PRO A 201 1.14 -0.09 0.66
N MET A 202 0.39 0.89 1.16
CA MET A 202 -1.01 1.14 0.81
C MET A 202 -1.23 1.46 -0.68
N GLY A 203 -0.40 2.32 -1.28
CA GLY A 203 -0.49 2.64 -2.70
C GLY A 203 -0.32 1.42 -3.60
N PRO A 204 0.81 0.68 -3.50
CA PRO A 204 1.02 -0.57 -4.23
C PRO A 204 -0.08 -1.62 -4.02
N LEU A 205 -0.69 -1.71 -2.83
CA LEU A 205 -1.83 -2.61 -2.58
C LEU A 205 -3.05 -2.27 -3.46
N TYR A 206 -3.41 -0.99 -3.56
CA TYR A 206 -4.54 -0.53 -4.38
C TYR A 206 -4.20 -0.50 -5.88
N ALA A 207 -2.93 -0.23 -6.21
CA ALA A 207 -2.43 -0.34 -7.58
C ALA A 207 -2.49 -1.80 -8.07
N TYR A 208 -2.06 -2.77 -7.26
CA TYR A 208 -2.20 -4.20 -7.53
C TYR A 208 -3.65 -4.58 -7.80
N ARG A 209 -4.60 -4.12 -6.95
CA ARG A 209 -6.03 -4.40 -7.15
C ARG A 209 -6.54 -3.85 -8.47
N THR A 210 -6.13 -2.64 -8.83
CA THR A 210 -6.51 -2.02 -10.11
C THR A 210 -5.96 -2.81 -11.30
N VAL A 211 -4.68 -3.22 -11.23
CA VAL A 211 -4.04 -4.02 -12.27
C VAL A 211 -4.70 -5.39 -12.39
N GLU A 212 -4.95 -6.08 -11.28
CA GLU A 212 -5.60 -7.40 -11.23
C GLU A 212 -7.00 -7.35 -11.85
N GLN A 213 -7.85 -6.39 -11.46
CA GLN A 213 -9.21 -6.25 -12.00
C GLN A 213 -9.27 -5.92 -13.50
N ARG A 214 -8.21 -5.33 -14.04
CA ARG A 214 -8.17 -4.84 -15.43
C ARG A 214 -7.40 -5.76 -16.36
N THR A 215 -6.59 -6.66 -15.81
CA THR A 215 -5.76 -7.57 -16.59
C THR A 215 -6.59 -8.71 -17.13
N GLN A 216 -6.40 -8.97 -18.42
CA GLN A 216 -6.95 -10.12 -19.12
C GLN A 216 -5.82 -11.06 -19.49
N VAL A 217 -6.10 -12.36 -19.39
CA VAL A 217 -5.21 -13.44 -19.82
C VAL A 217 -5.89 -14.17 -20.97
N ARG A 218 -5.19 -14.34 -22.08
CA ARG A 218 -5.71 -15.12 -23.23
C ARG A 218 -4.65 -16.10 -23.70
N ALA A 219 -5.07 -17.33 -23.94
CA ALA A 219 -4.23 -18.31 -24.62
C ALA A 219 -3.92 -17.83 -26.04
N LEU A 220 -2.69 -18.06 -26.48
CA LEU A 220 -2.22 -17.87 -27.84
C LEU A 220 -2.00 -19.25 -28.48
N ALA A 221 -1.85 -19.29 -29.80
CA ALA A 221 -1.41 -20.50 -30.46
C ALA A 221 -0.02 -20.92 -29.96
N SER A 222 0.11 -22.19 -29.60
CA SER A 222 1.37 -22.81 -29.21
C SER A 222 2.40 -22.63 -30.32
N LYS A 223 3.65 -22.38 -29.95
CA LYS A 223 4.74 -22.14 -30.90
C LYS A 223 6.00 -22.85 -30.41
N ASP A 224 6.65 -23.61 -31.27
CA ASP A 224 7.89 -24.34 -30.97
C ASP A 224 7.76 -25.26 -29.72
N GLY A 225 6.58 -25.87 -29.55
CA GLY A 225 6.27 -26.72 -28.40
C GLY A 225 5.95 -25.98 -27.10
N ALA A 226 5.96 -24.65 -27.09
CA ALA A 226 5.63 -23.83 -25.94
C ALA A 226 4.13 -23.49 -25.89
N GLU A 227 3.52 -23.65 -24.71
CA GLU A 227 2.21 -23.09 -24.40
C GLU A 227 2.35 -21.60 -24.09
N ARG A 228 1.46 -20.77 -24.64
CA ARG A 228 1.67 -19.32 -24.68
C ARG A 228 0.41 -18.56 -24.26
N PHE A 229 0.60 -17.52 -23.47
CA PHE A 229 -0.47 -16.67 -22.99
C PHE A 229 -0.09 -15.20 -23.14
N VAL A 230 -1.01 -14.38 -23.64
CA VAL A 230 -0.88 -12.93 -23.55
C VAL A 230 -1.55 -12.46 -22.27
N VAL A 231 -0.84 -11.64 -21.50
CA VAL A 231 -1.31 -11.00 -20.28
C VAL A 231 -1.32 -9.51 -20.54
N TYR A 232 -2.49 -8.87 -20.53
CA TYR A 232 -2.59 -7.48 -21.00
C TYR A 232 -3.66 -6.67 -20.27
N ASN A 233 -3.46 -5.36 -20.23
CA ASN A 233 -4.45 -4.35 -19.84
C ASN A 233 -4.17 -3.03 -20.57
N ASP A 234 -5.10 -2.08 -20.49
CA ASP A 234 -5.02 -0.76 -21.12
C ASP A 234 -4.61 0.35 -20.14
N LEU A 235 -4.02 -0.02 -18.99
CA LEU A 235 -3.63 0.93 -17.96
C LEU A 235 -2.37 1.72 -18.35
N ASP A 236 -2.26 2.96 -17.85
CA ASP A 236 -1.05 3.77 -18.02
C ASP A 236 0.11 3.15 -17.22
N THR A 237 1.06 2.54 -17.93
CA THR A 237 2.23 1.88 -17.35
C THR A 237 3.20 2.85 -16.66
N LYS A 238 3.04 4.16 -16.79
CA LYS A 238 3.77 5.12 -15.96
C LYS A 238 3.23 5.21 -14.54
N ILE A 239 1.98 4.79 -14.34
CA ILE A 239 1.25 4.88 -13.07
C ILE A 239 1.02 3.48 -12.48
N LEU A 240 0.69 2.50 -13.32
CA LEU A 240 0.20 1.18 -12.93
C LEU A 240 1.04 0.09 -13.61
N ASN A 241 2.32 -0.01 -13.24
CA ASN A 241 3.23 -1.07 -13.70
C ASN A 241 3.51 -2.12 -12.62
N ASN A 242 2.56 -2.33 -11.72
CA ASN A 242 2.69 -3.31 -10.65
C ASN A 242 2.66 -4.73 -11.22
N SER A 243 3.50 -5.61 -10.68
CA SER A 243 3.41 -7.03 -10.97
C SER A 243 2.11 -7.61 -10.40
N LEU A 244 1.56 -8.61 -11.08
CA LEU A 244 0.42 -9.42 -10.66
C LEU A 244 0.78 -10.89 -10.63
N THR A 245 0.04 -11.70 -9.87
CA THR A 245 0.27 -13.15 -9.79
C THR A 245 -0.85 -13.91 -10.49
N LEU A 246 -0.47 -14.78 -11.43
CA LEU A 246 -1.35 -15.67 -12.16
C LEU A 246 -1.18 -17.11 -11.65
N GLU A 247 -2.28 -17.83 -11.52
CA GLU A 247 -2.30 -19.25 -11.17
C GLU A 247 -2.51 -20.09 -12.43
N PHE A 248 -1.65 -21.09 -12.63
CA PHE A 248 -1.73 -22.06 -13.71
C PHE A 248 -1.75 -23.49 -13.14
N SER A 249 -2.56 -24.35 -13.77
CA SER A 249 -2.48 -25.79 -13.54
C SER A 249 -1.40 -26.38 -14.44
N VAL A 250 -0.46 -27.13 -13.86
CA VAL A 250 0.64 -27.75 -14.62
C VAL A 250 0.71 -29.24 -14.30
N SER A 251 0.87 -30.07 -15.33
CA SER A 251 1.03 -31.52 -15.17
C SER A 251 2.48 -31.95 -14.98
N GLU A 252 3.43 -31.09 -15.35
CA GLU A 252 4.86 -31.37 -15.35
C GLU A 252 5.66 -30.15 -14.89
N LYS A 253 6.96 -30.34 -14.61
CA LYS A 253 7.85 -29.22 -14.29
C LYS A 253 8.09 -28.40 -15.56
N VAL A 254 7.80 -27.12 -15.51
CA VAL A 254 7.95 -26.20 -16.65
C VAL A 254 8.95 -25.09 -16.33
N ARG A 255 9.58 -24.57 -17.38
CA ARG A 255 10.31 -23.30 -17.33
C ARG A 255 9.40 -22.19 -17.84
N VAL A 256 9.35 -21.11 -17.09
CA VAL A 256 8.53 -19.94 -17.40
C VAL A 256 9.41 -18.89 -18.09
N PHE A 257 8.91 -18.31 -19.17
CA PHE A 257 9.53 -17.19 -19.86
C PHE A 257 8.55 -16.01 -19.95
N SER A 258 9.04 -14.80 -19.72
CA SER A 258 8.32 -13.52 -19.89
C SER A 258 9.07 -12.71 -20.95
N HIS A 259 8.39 -12.32 -22.03
CA HIS A 259 9.03 -11.67 -23.20
C HIS A 259 10.25 -12.45 -23.75
N GLY A 260 10.20 -13.79 -23.68
CA GLY A 260 11.29 -14.66 -24.10
C GLY A 260 12.50 -14.71 -23.16
N GLN A 261 12.47 -14.02 -22.02
CA GLN A 261 13.49 -14.11 -20.98
C GLN A 261 13.06 -15.11 -19.90
N PRO A 262 13.97 -15.95 -19.38
CA PRO A 262 13.66 -16.85 -18.27
C PRO A 262 13.19 -16.07 -17.04
N VAL A 263 12.05 -16.45 -16.49
CA VAL A 263 11.58 -15.96 -15.20
C VAL A 263 12.25 -16.81 -14.11
N PRO A 264 12.84 -16.22 -13.05
CA PRO A 264 13.51 -17.00 -12.02
C PRO A 264 12.51 -17.75 -11.13
N GLU A 265 12.86 -18.97 -10.74
CA GLU A 265 12.14 -19.72 -9.70
C GLU A 265 12.44 -19.07 -8.33
N TRP A 266 11.40 -18.81 -7.55
CA TRP A 266 11.54 -18.13 -6.27
C TRP A 266 12.24 -19.00 -5.23
N ASN A 267 13.22 -18.41 -4.53
CA ASN A 267 14.13 -19.11 -3.61
C ASN A 267 13.93 -18.73 -2.13
N GLN A 268 12.72 -18.34 -1.73
CA GLN A 268 12.34 -18.04 -0.34
C GLN A 268 13.06 -16.84 0.33
N THR A 269 13.84 -16.04 -0.40
CA THR A 269 14.44 -14.82 0.16
C THR A 269 13.40 -13.69 0.29
N ILE A 270 13.57 -12.84 1.32
CA ILE A 270 12.71 -11.65 1.56
C ILE A 270 13.22 -10.54 0.64
N THR A 271 12.69 -10.47 -0.58
CA THR A 271 12.96 -9.41 -1.55
C THR A 271 11.95 -8.26 -1.42
N ASP A 272 12.06 -7.20 -2.23
CA ASP A 272 11.08 -6.11 -2.25
C ASP A 272 9.69 -6.51 -2.81
N ARG A 273 9.56 -7.74 -3.33
CA ARG A 273 8.38 -8.56 -3.71
C ARG A 273 7.20 -7.93 -4.47
N TRP A 274 6.92 -6.64 -4.39
CA TRP A 274 5.72 -6.05 -5.00
C TRP A 274 5.92 -5.61 -6.46
N ASN A 275 7.15 -5.61 -6.96
CA ASN A 275 7.46 -5.29 -8.36
C ASN A 275 8.60 -6.14 -8.95
N SER A 276 8.55 -7.45 -8.74
CA SER A 276 9.55 -8.40 -9.27
C SER A 276 8.86 -9.51 -10.06
N GLU A 277 9.52 -10.04 -11.08
CA GLU A 277 9.05 -11.23 -11.81
C GLU A 277 9.68 -12.50 -11.24
N TYR A 278 8.87 -13.52 -10.97
CA TYR A 278 9.30 -14.83 -10.47
C TYR A 278 8.18 -15.85 -10.65
N PHE A 279 8.49 -17.13 -10.44
CA PHE A 279 7.46 -18.16 -10.30
C PHE A 279 7.73 -19.10 -9.13
N CYS A 280 6.69 -19.76 -8.61
CA CYS A 280 6.82 -20.82 -7.61
C CYS A 280 5.80 -21.94 -7.84
N HIS A 281 6.13 -23.14 -7.32
CA HIS A 281 5.28 -24.31 -7.37
C HIS A 281 4.66 -24.61 -6.00
N GLU A 282 3.36 -24.91 -5.98
CA GLU A 282 2.67 -25.34 -4.76
C GLU A 282 1.52 -26.31 -5.09
N GLY A 283 1.66 -27.56 -4.66
CA GLY A 283 0.58 -28.56 -4.76
C GLY A 283 0.06 -28.83 -6.19
N GLY A 284 0.96 -28.94 -7.18
CA GLY A 284 0.59 -29.15 -8.60
C GLY A 284 0.15 -27.88 -9.33
N ARG A 285 0.22 -26.72 -8.66
CA ARG A 285 -0.04 -25.41 -9.25
C ARG A 285 1.26 -24.65 -9.44
N LEU A 286 1.23 -23.76 -10.41
CA LEU A 286 2.30 -22.84 -10.73
C LEU A 286 1.76 -21.41 -10.55
N PHE A 287 2.40 -20.64 -9.69
CA PHE A 287 2.11 -19.22 -9.52
C PHE A 287 3.20 -18.43 -10.22
N VAL A 288 2.81 -17.57 -11.16
CA VAL A 288 3.74 -16.72 -11.90
C VAL A 288 3.43 -15.27 -11.57
N THR A 289 4.40 -14.57 -11.01
CA THR A 289 4.35 -13.13 -10.77
C THR A 289 5.09 -12.40 -11.87
N LEU A 290 4.43 -11.44 -12.53
CA LEU A 290 4.95 -10.75 -13.72
C LEU A 290 4.30 -9.38 -13.90
N GLN A 291 4.91 -8.52 -14.72
CA GLN A 291 4.25 -7.29 -15.18
C GLN A 291 3.25 -7.59 -16.31
N PRO A 292 2.10 -6.90 -16.36
CA PRO A 292 1.18 -7.02 -17.48
C PRO A 292 1.78 -6.50 -18.79
N ASN A 293 1.06 -6.72 -19.89
CA ASN A 293 1.48 -6.42 -21.25
C ASN A 293 2.69 -7.25 -21.72
N THR A 294 2.71 -8.51 -21.28
CA THR A 294 3.71 -9.53 -21.62
C THR A 294 3.12 -10.74 -22.33
N ILE A 295 4.01 -11.49 -22.99
CA ILE A 295 3.74 -12.84 -23.45
C ILE A 295 4.47 -13.79 -22.51
N LEU A 296 3.68 -14.65 -21.85
CA LEU A 296 4.18 -15.77 -21.07
C LEU A 296 4.31 -17.01 -21.94
N GLU A 297 5.41 -17.72 -21.78
CA GLU A 297 5.66 -19.00 -22.44
C GLU A 297 6.07 -20.06 -21.41
N PHE A 298 5.48 -21.25 -21.52
CA PHE A 298 5.80 -22.41 -20.69
C PHE A 298 6.47 -23.47 -21.57
N ARG A 299 7.66 -23.91 -21.16
CA ARG A 299 8.53 -24.84 -21.91
C ARG A 299 9.12 -25.94 -21.05
#